data_AF-A0A8D8BGB7-F1
#
_entry.id   AF-A0A8D8BGB7-F1
#
_cell.length_a   1.000
_cell.length_b   1.000
_cell.length_c   1.000
_cell.angle_alpha   90.00
_cell.angle_beta   90.00
_cell.angle_gamma   90.00
#
_symmetry.space_group_name_H-M   'P 1'
#
loop_
_entity.id
_entity.type
_entity.pdbx_description
1 polymer ?
#
loop_
_entity_poly.entity_id
_entity_poly.type
_entity_poly.pdbx_seq_one_letter_code
_entity_poly.pdbx_strand_id
1 'polypeptide(L)'
;VAADRVAKCLIVKMMKVDTSLVIFWLVLNGVSCSFVVDPGPVVKATRGEIWPKPKVQSSTENYFAIDPVTFQFKVTGHSCDILDKAIERYYGIVFSVANDVGSTETNAITSRNLLAKQAMVDDSNFLGFLDEVEIHLKEPCEEWPYFEMDESYRISLNKFEYKLQSSTIWGILRALESFSQMVVSWSGMLRINSTLIMF
;
A
#
# COMPACT_ATOMS: atom_id res chain seq x y z
N VAL A 1 16.39 14.35 -11.63
CA VAL A 1 17.46 13.43 -12.05
C VAL A 1 17.00 12.76 -13.34
N ALA A 2 17.64 13.10 -14.45
CA ALA A 2 17.29 12.63 -15.79
C ALA A 2 17.52 11.12 -15.88
N ALA A 3 16.49 10.35 -16.28
CA ALA A 3 16.61 8.93 -16.54
C ALA A 3 16.84 8.70 -18.03
N ASP A 4 18.00 8.15 -18.34
CA ASP A 4 18.44 7.70 -19.66
C ASP A 4 17.39 6.82 -20.34
N ARG A 5 16.99 7.23 -21.56
CA ARG A 5 16.11 6.45 -22.43
C ARG A 5 16.98 5.47 -23.22
N VAL A 6 17.07 4.22 -22.78
CA VAL A 6 17.71 3.16 -23.55
C VAL A 6 16.79 2.76 -24.71
N ALA A 7 17.06 3.28 -25.90
CA ALA A 7 16.42 2.82 -27.13
C ALA A 7 16.95 1.42 -27.50
N LYS A 8 16.16 0.37 -27.30
CA LYS A 8 16.46 -0.98 -27.81
C LYS A 8 15.86 -1.13 -29.21
N CYS A 9 16.69 -0.97 -30.24
CA CYS A 9 16.35 -1.32 -31.62
C CYS A 9 16.59 -2.82 -31.83
N LEU A 10 15.52 -3.61 -32.01
CA LEU A 10 15.63 -5.03 -32.33
C LEU A 10 15.97 -5.18 -33.83
N ILE A 11 17.20 -5.62 -34.12
CA ILE A 11 17.65 -5.90 -35.49
C ILE A 11 17.22 -7.33 -35.85
N VAL A 12 16.28 -7.46 -36.80
CA VAL A 12 15.89 -8.75 -37.39
C VAL A 12 16.98 -9.19 -38.38
N LYS A 13 17.53 -10.39 -38.18
CA LYS A 13 18.64 -10.93 -38.99
C LYS A 13 18.09 -11.54 -40.28
N MET A 14 18.28 -10.85 -41.42
CA MET A 14 17.88 -11.36 -42.74
C MET A 14 18.94 -12.28 -43.35
N MET A 15 18.48 -13.43 -43.86
CA MET A 15 19.23 -14.47 -44.55
C MET A 15 19.68 -13.99 -45.95
N LYS A 16 20.89 -14.40 -46.37
CA LYS A 16 21.57 -14.00 -47.63
C LYS A 16 20.71 -14.25 -48.89
N VAL A 17 20.37 -13.18 -49.62
CA VAL A 17 19.83 -13.23 -50.99
C VAL A 17 20.42 -12.05 -51.81
N ASP A 18 20.64 -12.31 -53.09
CA ASP A 18 21.48 -11.64 -54.10
C ASP A 18 21.56 -10.09 -54.09
N THR A 19 22.77 -9.56 -54.27
CA THR A 19 23.22 -8.27 -53.70
C THR A 19 22.99 -7.00 -54.53
N SER A 20 22.43 -7.04 -55.75
CA SER A 20 22.40 -5.84 -56.61
C SER A 20 21.03 -5.16 -56.80
N LEU A 21 19.91 -5.78 -56.43
CA LEU A 21 18.56 -5.17 -56.55
C LEU A 21 17.84 -4.94 -55.21
N VAL A 22 18.30 -5.58 -54.14
CA VAL A 22 17.67 -5.48 -52.81
C VAL A 22 18.05 -4.18 -52.08
N ILE A 23 19.21 -3.61 -52.42
CA ILE A 23 19.72 -2.37 -51.80
C ILE A 23 18.80 -1.18 -52.11
N PHE A 24 18.18 -1.13 -53.30
CA PHE A 24 17.26 -0.04 -53.67
C PHE A 24 15.90 -0.16 -52.95
N TRP A 25 15.48 -1.37 -52.58
CA TRP A 25 14.24 -1.60 -51.82
C TRP A 25 14.40 -1.36 -50.31
N LEU A 26 15.61 -1.50 -49.78
CA LEU A 26 15.92 -1.24 -48.37
C LEU A 26 16.12 0.25 -48.05
N VAL A 27 16.52 1.07 -49.04
CA VAL A 27 16.74 2.52 -48.82
C VAL A 27 15.43 3.33 -48.85
N LEU A 28 14.38 2.84 -49.53
CA LEU A 28 13.08 3.50 -49.61
C LEU A 28 12.09 3.12 -48.50
N ASN A 29 12.31 2.01 -47.78
CA ASN A 29 11.52 1.66 -46.61
C ASN A 29 12.20 2.23 -45.38
N GLY A 30 12.07 3.55 -45.23
CA GLY A 30 12.52 4.29 -44.06
C GLY A 30 12.12 3.57 -42.78
N VAL A 31 13.12 3.38 -41.93
CA VAL A 31 13.00 2.86 -40.56
C VAL A 31 11.86 3.63 -39.88
N SER A 32 10.70 3.00 -39.80
CA SER A 32 9.57 3.55 -39.04
C SER A 32 9.92 3.37 -37.58
N CYS A 33 10.49 4.42 -36.98
CA CYS A 33 10.80 4.44 -35.57
C CYS A 33 9.49 4.65 -34.81
N SER A 34 8.75 3.57 -34.59
CA SER A 34 7.56 3.59 -33.74
C SER A 34 8.00 3.87 -32.30
N PHE A 35 7.69 5.05 -31.77
CA PHE A 35 7.80 5.30 -30.35
C PHE A 35 6.64 4.57 -29.66
N VAL A 36 6.97 3.61 -28.79
CA VAL A 36 5.98 3.11 -27.84
C VAL A 36 5.80 4.22 -26.82
N VAL A 37 4.75 5.02 -27.00
CA VAL A 37 4.22 5.83 -25.90
C VAL A 37 3.74 4.83 -24.86
N ASP A 38 4.35 4.85 -23.68
CA ASP A 38 3.83 4.12 -22.52
C ASP A 38 2.53 4.82 -22.11
N PRO A 39 1.34 4.23 -22.36
CA PRO A 39 0.06 4.89 -22.08
C PRO A 39 -0.26 4.88 -20.57
N GLY A 40 0.72 4.59 -19.72
CA GLY A 40 0.58 4.58 -18.27
C GLY A 40 0.34 5.97 -17.66
N PRO A 41 -0.17 6.01 -16.40
CA PRO A 41 -0.40 7.25 -15.70
C PRO A 41 0.87 8.10 -15.60
N VAL A 42 0.75 9.38 -15.95
CA VAL A 42 1.85 10.36 -15.94
C VAL A 42 2.40 10.59 -14.53
N VAL A 43 1.60 10.26 -13.52
CA VAL A 43 1.94 10.39 -12.11
C VAL A 43 2.19 9.03 -11.48
N LYS A 44 3.28 8.92 -10.72
CA LYS A 44 3.51 7.76 -9.87
C LYS A 44 2.68 7.92 -8.61
N ALA A 45 1.79 6.96 -8.34
CA ALA A 45 1.02 6.95 -7.10
C ALA A 45 1.97 6.91 -5.90
N THR A 46 1.67 7.73 -4.91
CA THR A 46 2.31 7.69 -3.60
C THR A 46 1.94 6.39 -2.89
N ARG A 47 2.86 5.85 -2.08
CA ARG A 47 2.63 4.63 -1.30
C ARG A 47 2.41 5.02 0.15
N GLY A 48 1.31 4.55 0.74
CA GLY A 48 1.02 4.81 2.16
C GLY A 48 0.44 6.19 2.45
N GLU A 49 0.12 6.98 1.42
CA GLU A 49 -0.47 8.32 1.59
C GLU A 49 -1.99 8.23 1.59
N ILE A 50 -2.60 9.00 2.50
CA ILE A 50 -4.04 8.96 2.71
C ILE A 50 -4.75 9.89 1.73
N TRP A 51 -5.81 9.38 1.12
CA TRP A 51 -6.73 10.09 0.29
C TRP A 51 -8.19 9.81 0.70
N PRO A 52 -9.01 10.84 0.98
CA PRO A 52 -8.67 12.27 0.95
C PRO A 52 -7.64 12.67 2.02
N LYS A 53 -6.88 13.72 1.76
CA LYS A 53 -5.82 14.17 2.68
C LYS A 53 -6.42 14.59 4.04
N PRO A 54 -5.95 14.04 5.17
CA PRO A 54 -6.43 14.44 6.50
C PRO A 54 -6.13 15.90 6.83
N LYS A 55 -6.89 16.46 7.77
CA LYS A 55 -6.69 17.83 8.27
C LYS A 55 -5.34 17.98 8.98
N VAL A 56 -4.97 16.99 9.78
CA VAL A 56 -3.65 16.90 10.43
C VAL A 56 -3.10 15.51 10.20
N GLN A 57 -1.86 15.44 9.69
CA GLN A 57 -1.10 14.21 9.54
C GLN A 57 0.36 14.50 9.91
N SER A 58 0.88 13.76 10.88
CA SER A 58 2.28 13.82 11.30
C SER A 58 2.83 12.40 11.34
N SER A 59 3.61 12.05 10.32
CA SER A 59 4.25 10.75 10.17
C SER A 59 5.76 10.87 10.40
N THR A 60 6.35 9.84 10.99
CA THR A 60 7.79 9.73 11.22
C THR A 60 8.40 8.62 10.35
N GLU A 61 9.72 8.58 10.25
CA GLU A 61 10.42 7.48 9.57
C GLU A 61 10.35 6.16 10.35
N ASN A 62 10.06 6.23 11.66
CA ASN A 62 9.85 5.07 12.49
C ASN A 62 8.62 4.27 12.04
N TYR A 63 8.66 2.96 12.14
CA TYR A 63 7.60 2.10 11.63
C TYR A 63 7.43 0.80 12.40
N PHE A 64 6.27 0.19 12.21
CA PHE A 64 5.93 -1.13 12.71
C PHE A 64 5.81 -2.12 11.55
N ALA A 65 6.14 -3.37 11.83
CA ALA A 65 5.81 -4.50 10.96
C ALA A 65 4.44 -5.05 11.34
N ILE A 66 3.65 -5.47 10.36
CA ILE A 66 2.37 -6.13 10.60
C ILE A 66 2.49 -7.57 10.07
N ASP A 67 2.22 -8.54 10.94
CA ASP A 67 2.07 -9.94 10.53
C ASP A 67 0.57 -10.22 10.31
N PRO A 68 0.14 -10.54 9.07
CA PRO A 68 -1.25 -10.84 8.77
C PRO A 68 -1.85 -11.99 9.58
N VAL A 69 -1.03 -12.88 10.15
CA VAL A 69 -1.50 -14.06 10.89
C VAL A 69 -1.78 -13.73 12.34
N THR A 70 -0.98 -12.85 12.95
CA THR A 70 -1.11 -12.51 14.38
C THR A 70 -1.86 -11.21 14.62
N PHE A 71 -1.93 -10.33 13.62
CA PHE A 71 -2.58 -9.04 13.75
C PHE A 71 -4.09 -9.17 14.04
N GLN A 72 -4.58 -8.39 14.98
CA GLN A 72 -6.00 -8.26 15.29
C GLN A 72 -6.39 -6.83 15.68
N PHE A 73 -7.65 -6.48 15.41
CA PHE A 73 -8.27 -5.29 15.99
C PHE A 73 -8.95 -5.64 17.30
N LYS A 74 -8.79 -4.79 18.32
CA LYS A 74 -9.46 -4.94 19.61
C LYS A 74 -10.42 -3.80 19.86
N VAL A 75 -11.71 -4.13 19.91
CA VAL A 75 -12.76 -3.15 20.19
C VAL A 75 -12.82 -2.82 21.68
N THR A 76 -12.86 -1.55 22.02
CA THR A 76 -13.06 -1.03 23.39
C THR A 76 -14.14 0.07 23.40
N GLY A 77 -14.80 0.25 24.54
CA GLY A 77 -15.94 1.17 24.66
C GLY A 77 -17.24 0.51 24.18
N HIS A 78 -17.82 1.00 23.08
CA HIS A 78 -19.02 0.45 22.48
C HIS A 78 -18.72 -0.45 21.26
N SER A 79 -19.61 -1.40 20.98
CA SER A 79 -19.57 -2.23 19.77
C SER A 79 -20.96 -2.37 19.15
N CYS A 80 -21.00 -2.70 17.86
CA CYS A 80 -22.21 -2.99 17.10
C CYS A 80 -21.87 -3.76 15.81
N ASP A 81 -22.91 -4.24 15.13
CA ASP A 81 -22.75 -5.05 13.92
C ASP A 81 -22.12 -4.29 12.75
N ILE A 82 -22.36 -2.97 12.64
CA ILE A 82 -21.69 -2.11 11.66
C ILE A 82 -20.17 -2.14 11.89
N LEU A 83 -19.75 -2.02 13.15
CA LEU A 83 -18.33 -2.03 13.51
C LEU A 83 -17.70 -3.40 13.23
N ASP A 84 -18.37 -4.49 13.65
CA ASP A 84 -17.86 -5.85 13.46
C ASP A 84 -17.68 -6.18 11.96
N LYS A 85 -18.68 -5.84 11.12
CA LYS A 85 -18.60 -6.02 9.66
C LYS A 85 -17.53 -5.13 9.02
N ALA A 86 -17.36 -3.90 9.52
CA ALA A 86 -16.32 -3.02 9.03
C ALA A 86 -14.93 -3.58 9.32
N ILE A 87 -14.70 -4.09 10.53
CA ILE A 87 -13.45 -4.74 10.92
C ILE A 87 -13.14 -5.91 9.98
N GLU A 88 -14.10 -6.80 9.75
CA GLU A 88 -13.94 -7.94 8.83
C GLU A 88 -13.56 -7.46 7.41
N ARG A 89 -14.27 -6.46 6.89
CA ARG A 89 -14.00 -5.89 5.57
C ARG A 89 -12.60 -5.28 5.47
N TYR A 90 -12.22 -4.42 6.41
CA TYR A 90 -10.93 -3.71 6.34
C TYR A 90 -9.75 -4.62 6.63
N TYR A 91 -9.94 -5.65 7.45
CA TYR A 91 -8.97 -6.73 7.59
C TYR A 91 -8.71 -7.40 6.23
N GLY A 92 -9.78 -7.78 5.51
CA GLY A 92 -9.67 -8.32 4.16
C GLY A 92 -8.96 -7.38 3.18
N ILE A 93 -9.25 -6.08 3.20
CA ILE A 93 -8.59 -5.09 2.35
C ILE A 93 -7.09 -5.03 2.65
N VAL A 94 -6.70 -4.84 3.91
CA VAL A 94 -5.29 -4.69 4.32
C VAL A 94 -4.47 -5.94 3.95
N PHE A 95 -5.00 -7.12 4.22
CA PHE A 95 -4.25 -8.37 4.08
C PHE A 95 -4.44 -9.05 2.72
N SER A 96 -5.36 -8.59 1.87
CA SER A 96 -5.37 -8.96 0.44
C SER A 96 -4.07 -8.53 -0.25
N VAL A 97 -3.48 -7.40 0.16
CA VAL A 97 -2.19 -6.90 -0.36
C VAL A 97 -1.05 -7.86 -0.05
N ALA A 98 -1.10 -8.59 1.07
CA ALA A 98 -0.09 -9.60 1.40
C ALA A 98 -0.17 -10.83 0.49
N ASN A 99 -1.38 -11.20 0.06
CA ASN A 99 -1.62 -12.39 -0.78
C ASN A 99 -1.12 -12.19 -2.22
N ASP A 100 -1.19 -10.98 -2.77
CA ASP A 100 -0.64 -10.66 -4.09
C ASP A 100 0.89 -10.79 -4.16
N VAL A 101 1.56 -10.73 -3.01
CA VAL A 101 3.03 -10.86 -2.90
C VAL A 101 3.46 -12.34 -2.80
N GLY A 102 2.52 -13.27 -2.62
CA GLY A 102 2.76 -14.66 -2.23
C GLY A 102 2.60 -15.74 -3.31
N SER A 103 2.49 -15.40 -4.60
CA SER A 103 2.21 -16.38 -5.67
C SER A 103 3.41 -16.66 -6.59
N THR A 104 4.57 -17.03 -6.04
CA THR A 104 5.61 -17.80 -6.79
C THR A 104 6.68 -18.34 -5.84
N GLU A 105 6.70 -19.67 -5.68
CA GLU A 105 7.75 -20.49 -5.04
C GLU A 105 7.96 -20.34 -3.51
N THR A 106 7.34 -21.25 -2.76
CA THR A 106 7.29 -21.30 -1.28
C THR A 106 8.66 -21.30 -0.59
N ASN A 107 9.67 -21.99 -1.13
CA ASN A 107 10.99 -22.11 -0.47
C ASN A 107 11.85 -20.84 -0.61
N ALA A 108 11.76 -20.15 -1.75
CA ALA A 108 12.47 -18.87 -1.96
C ALA A 108 11.79 -17.72 -1.19
N ILE A 109 10.50 -17.82 -0.91
CA ILE A 109 9.75 -16.85 -0.10
C ILE A 109 10.13 -16.95 1.38
N THR A 110 10.23 -18.15 1.96
CA THR A 110 10.62 -18.30 3.37
C THR A 110 12.00 -17.72 3.66
N SER A 111 13.00 -18.02 2.82
CA SER A 111 14.35 -17.43 2.98
C SER A 111 14.35 -15.92 2.78
N ARG A 112 13.60 -15.38 1.82
CA ARG A 112 13.46 -13.92 1.62
C ARG A 112 12.77 -13.23 2.80
N ASN A 113 11.74 -13.84 3.36
CA ASN A 113 11.02 -13.31 4.52
C ASN A 113 11.90 -13.33 5.79
N LEU A 114 12.72 -14.37 5.98
CA LEU A 114 13.69 -14.41 7.08
C LEU A 114 14.76 -13.32 6.94
N LEU A 115 15.29 -13.12 5.73
CA LEU A 115 16.25 -12.05 5.44
C LEU A 115 15.62 -10.66 5.60
N ALA A 116 14.39 -10.47 5.13
CA ALA A 116 13.64 -9.23 5.30
C ALA A 116 13.38 -8.94 6.79
N LYS A 117 12.96 -9.96 7.55
CA LYS A 117 12.78 -9.86 9.00
C LYS A 117 14.09 -9.51 9.71
N GLN A 118 15.20 -10.13 9.33
CA GLN A 118 16.52 -9.82 9.90
C GLN A 118 16.96 -8.39 9.56
N ALA A 119 16.74 -7.94 8.32
CA ALA A 119 17.07 -6.58 7.88
C ALA A 119 16.23 -5.51 8.61
N MET A 120 14.95 -5.80 8.92
CA MET A 120 14.12 -4.90 9.72
C MET A 120 14.61 -4.82 11.17
N VAL A 121 15.05 -5.93 11.75
CA VAL A 121 15.59 -5.95 13.13
C VAL A 121 16.88 -5.12 13.26
N ASP A 122 17.66 -4.99 12.18
CA ASP A 122 18.88 -4.17 12.16
C ASP A 122 18.59 -2.66 11.93
N ASP A 123 17.36 -2.31 11.53
CA ASP A 123 16.97 -0.93 11.26
C ASP A 123 16.64 -0.17 12.55
N SER A 124 17.34 0.94 12.81
CA SER A 124 17.12 1.79 13.98
C SER A 124 15.71 2.39 14.06
N ASN A 125 15.02 2.50 12.93
CA ASN A 125 13.67 3.05 12.85
C ASN A 125 12.57 1.99 13.11
N PHE A 126 12.95 0.72 13.23
CA PHE A 126 12.00 -0.35 13.50
C PHE A 126 11.55 -0.33 14.96
N LEU A 127 10.23 -0.21 15.16
CA LEU A 127 9.61 -0.13 16.48
C LEU A 127 9.10 -1.46 17.02
N GLY A 128 9.04 -2.49 16.18
CA GLY A 128 8.54 -3.82 16.52
C GLY A 128 7.34 -4.26 15.69
N PHE A 129 6.76 -5.38 16.09
CA PHE A 129 5.53 -5.93 15.50
C PHE A 129 4.31 -5.24 16.10
N LEU A 130 3.40 -4.84 15.24
CA LEU A 130 2.08 -4.33 15.61
C LEU A 130 1.13 -5.53 15.54
N ASP A 131 0.89 -6.18 16.67
CA ASP A 131 -0.01 -7.35 16.75
C ASP A 131 -1.45 -6.95 17.08
N GLU A 132 -1.65 -5.85 17.80
CA GLU A 132 -2.98 -5.41 18.23
C GLU A 132 -3.14 -3.90 18.05
N VAL A 133 -4.24 -3.49 17.42
CA VAL A 133 -4.66 -2.09 17.34
C VAL A 133 -6.02 -1.93 18.01
N GLU A 134 -6.08 -1.04 19.00
CA GLU A 134 -7.30 -0.70 19.70
C GLU A 134 -8.23 0.14 18.83
N ILE A 135 -9.50 -0.24 18.74
CA ILE A 135 -10.57 0.57 18.18
C ILE A 135 -11.45 1.03 19.33
N HIS A 136 -11.37 2.32 19.64
CA HIS A 136 -12.10 2.92 20.75
C HIS A 136 -13.28 3.75 20.25
N LEU A 137 -14.49 3.18 20.36
CA LEU A 137 -15.74 3.87 20.04
C LEU A 137 -16.36 4.40 21.34
N LYS A 138 -16.49 5.73 21.45
CA LYS A 138 -16.88 6.39 22.70
C LYS A 138 -18.38 6.40 22.96
N GLU A 139 -19.20 6.48 21.91
CA GLU A 139 -20.66 6.56 22.03
C GLU A 139 -21.32 5.31 21.43
N PRO A 140 -22.56 4.97 21.84
CA PRO A 140 -23.32 3.89 21.23
C PRO A 140 -23.47 4.08 19.73
N CYS A 141 -23.51 2.98 18.98
CA CYS A 141 -23.65 3.07 17.53
C CYS A 141 -24.99 3.67 17.10
N GLU A 142 -24.93 4.45 16.04
CA GLU A 142 -26.06 4.97 15.31
C GLU A 142 -26.39 4.02 14.15
N GLU A 143 -27.68 3.86 13.84
CA GLU A 143 -28.11 2.90 12.81
C GLU A 143 -28.11 3.53 11.41
N TRP A 144 -28.46 4.81 11.30
CA TRP A 144 -28.62 5.50 10.02
C TRP A 144 -27.74 6.75 9.94
N PRO A 145 -27.05 6.96 8.80
CA PRO A 145 -26.31 8.20 8.60
C PRO A 145 -27.27 9.36 8.39
N TYR A 146 -26.85 10.56 8.79
CA TYR A 146 -27.62 11.79 8.62
C TYR A 146 -26.72 12.95 8.23
N PHE A 147 -27.36 14.03 7.77
CA PHE A 147 -26.65 15.24 7.38
C PHE A 147 -25.94 15.86 8.60
N GLU A 148 -24.68 16.27 8.42
CA GLU A 148 -23.84 16.85 9.50
C GLU A 148 -23.59 15.90 10.69
N MET A 149 -23.65 14.58 10.47
CA MET A 149 -23.14 13.62 11.45
C MET A 149 -21.64 13.81 11.69
N ASP A 150 -21.20 13.54 12.92
CA ASP A 150 -19.78 13.66 13.28
C ASP A 150 -18.97 12.51 12.64
N GLU A 151 -18.14 12.84 11.66
CA GLU A 151 -17.21 11.91 11.00
C GLU A 151 -15.75 12.10 11.47
N SER A 152 -15.53 12.86 12.55
CA SER A 152 -14.19 13.14 13.07
C SER A 152 -13.53 11.90 13.67
N TYR A 153 -12.22 11.77 13.50
CA TYR A 153 -11.47 10.64 14.07
C TYR A 153 -10.03 10.99 14.39
N ARG A 154 -9.41 10.15 15.21
CA ARG A 154 -7.99 10.23 15.54
C ARG A 154 -7.34 8.86 15.39
N ILE A 155 -6.20 8.84 14.71
CA ILE A 155 -5.30 7.69 14.66
C ILE A 155 -4.03 8.04 15.41
N SER A 156 -3.64 7.21 16.36
CA SER A 156 -2.42 7.34 17.15
C SER A 156 -1.65 6.03 17.06
N LEU A 157 -0.59 6.02 16.25
CA LEU A 157 0.32 4.89 16.11
C LEU A 157 1.71 5.36 16.51
N ASN A 158 2.12 5.05 17.73
CA ASN A 158 3.43 5.40 18.28
C ASN A 158 3.83 4.37 19.36
N LYS A 159 5.03 4.49 19.93
CA LYS A 159 5.56 3.54 20.93
C LYS A 159 4.69 3.33 22.17
N PHE A 160 3.77 4.24 22.47
CA PHE A 160 2.94 4.23 23.68
C PHE A 160 1.47 3.93 23.41
N GLU A 161 1.01 4.08 22.16
CA GLU A 161 -0.40 3.98 21.82
C GLU A 161 -0.58 3.47 20.39
N TYR A 162 -1.43 2.44 20.26
CA TYR A 162 -1.86 1.84 18.99
C TYR A 162 -3.39 1.92 18.91
N LYS A 163 -3.93 3.11 18.60
CA LYS A 163 -5.36 3.39 18.77
C LYS A 163 -5.97 4.12 17.58
N LEU A 164 -7.10 3.61 17.11
CA LEU A 164 -8.08 4.28 16.28
C LEU A 164 -9.25 4.70 17.18
N GLN A 165 -9.61 5.97 17.20
CA GLN A 165 -10.70 6.44 18.05
C GLN A 165 -11.59 7.46 17.38
N SER A 166 -12.87 7.42 17.72
CA SER A 166 -13.87 8.41 17.34
C SER A 166 -15.01 8.42 18.37
N SER A 167 -15.78 9.50 18.39
CA SER A 167 -17.01 9.57 19.17
C SER A 167 -18.08 8.66 18.58
N THR A 168 -18.23 8.67 17.24
CA THR A 168 -19.31 7.98 16.52
C THR A 168 -18.79 6.82 15.68
N ILE A 169 -19.70 5.97 15.22
CA ILE A 169 -19.37 4.90 14.28
C ILE A 169 -18.87 5.44 12.94
N TRP A 170 -19.39 6.58 12.48
CA TRP A 170 -19.05 7.17 11.19
C TRP A 170 -17.57 7.57 11.13
N GLY A 171 -17.05 8.18 12.20
CA GLY A 171 -15.63 8.49 12.29
C GLY A 171 -14.75 7.24 12.39
N ILE A 172 -15.19 6.17 13.07
CA ILE A 172 -14.45 4.89 13.07
C ILE A 172 -14.34 4.30 11.65
N LEU A 173 -15.40 4.36 10.85
CA LEU A 173 -15.36 3.90 9.45
C LEU A 173 -14.32 4.69 8.61
N ARG A 174 -14.19 6.00 8.84
CA ARG A 174 -13.15 6.85 8.20
C ARG A 174 -11.74 6.55 8.71
N ALA A 175 -11.61 6.25 10.00
CA ALA A 175 -10.34 5.85 10.60
C ALA A 175 -9.83 4.52 10.03
N LEU A 176 -10.72 3.53 9.87
CA LEU A 176 -10.37 2.23 9.29
C LEU A 176 -9.98 2.33 7.81
N GLU A 177 -10.67 3.16 7.03
CA GLU A 177 -10.28 3.47 5.65
C GLU A 177 -8.87 4.05 5.60
N SER A 178 -8.62 5.08 6.41
CA SER A 178 -7.30 5.74 6.47
C SER A 178 -6.21 4.78 6.92
N PHE A 179 -6.49 3.94 7.92
CA PHE A 179 -5.58 2.89 8.36
C PHE A 179 -5.21 1.94 7.21
N SER A 180 -6.19 1.51 6.42
CA SER A 180 -5.95 0.60 5.31
C SER A 180 -5.02 1.17 4.24
N GLN A 181 -5.09 2.47 3.99
CA GLN A 181 -4.25 3.15 3.00
C GLN A 181 -2.80 3.35 3.49
N MET A 182 -2.58 3.45 4.81
CA MET A 182 -1.25 3.60 5.39
C MET A 182 -0.41 2.33 5.37
N VAL A 183 -1.06 1.16 5.29
CA VAL A 183 -0.35 -0.12 5.26
C VAL A 183 0.26 -0.33 3.87
N VAL A 184 1.58 -0.53 3.84
CA VAL A 184 2.34 -0.72 2.60
C VAL A 184 3.11 -2.03 2.64
N SER A 185 3.22 -2.69 1.48
CA SER A 185 4.14 -3.82 1.33
C SER A 185 5.57 -3.34 1.07
N TRP A 186 6.51 -3.85 1.86
CA TRP A 186 7.94 -3.62 1.72
C TRP A 186 8.69 -4.94 1.84
N SER A 187 9.40 -5.34 0.77
CA SER A 187 10.23 -6.55 0.76
C SER A 187 9.51 -7.84 1.19
N GLY A 188 8.22 -7.99 0.88
CA GLY A 188 7.44 -9.17 1.24
C GLY A 188 6.73 -9.10 2.59
N MET A 189 6.91 -8.02 3.35
CA MET A 189 6.26 -7.81 4.65
C MET A 189 5.39 -6.55 4.63
N LEU A 190 4.36 -6.51 5.47
CA LEU A 190 3.55 -5.31 5.65
C LEU A 190 4.20 -4.38 6.67
N ARG A 191 4.20 -3.09 6.35
CA ARG A 191 4.77 -2.01 7.15
C ARG A 191 3.76 -0.89 7.30
N ILE A 192 3.79 -0.22 8.45
CA ILE A 192 3.06 1.03 8.70
C ILE A 192 3.93 2.01 9.47
N ASN A 193 3.97 3.28 9.05
CA ASN A 193 4.76 4.30 9.73
C ASN A 193 4.08 4.77 11.02
N SER A 194 4.88 5.08 12.03
CA SER A 194 4.43 5.74 13.26
C SER A 194 3.88 7.12 12.91
N THR A 195 2.58 7.29 13.11
CA THR A 195 1.80 8.41 12.58
C THR A 195 0.73 8.86 13.58
N LEU A 196 0.52 10.18 13.64
CA LEU A 196 -0.61 10.82 14.31
C LEU A 196 -1.49 11.51 13.26
N ILE A 197 -2.78 11.17 13.22
CA ILE A 197 -3.78 11.80 12.34
C ILE A 197 -4.95 12.34 13.17
N MET A 198 -5.45 13.50 12.76
CA MET A 198 -6.71 14.06 13.23
C MET A 198 -7.49 14.57 12.01
N PHE A 199 -8.73 14.13 11.88
CA PHE A 199 -9.66 14.56 10.85
C PHE A 199 -10.84 15.27 11.51
#